data_AF-J7U6Y8-F1
#
_entry.id   AF-J7U6Y8-F1
#
_cell.length_a   1.000
_cell.length_b   1.000
_cell.length_c   1.000
_cell.angle_alpha   90.00
_cell.angle_beta   90.00
_cell.angle_gamma   90.00
#
_symmetry.space_group_name_H-M   'P 1'
#
loop_
_entity.id
_entity.type
_entity.pdbx_description
1 polymer ?
#
loop_
_entity_poly.entity_id
_entity_poly.type
_entity_poly.pdbx_seq_one_letter_code
_entity_poly.pdbx_strand_id
1 'polypeptide(L)'
;MTATTFSELELNDELIRALDAKGYERPTAIQEATIPAALDNRDILGSAPTGTGKTAAYLLPAIQHLSDFPRKKSGPPRVLILTPTRELAMQVADQAREFCQFTHHDVATITGGVAYMNHAEVFSENQDIVVATTGRLLQYIKEENFDCRAVEILILDEADRMLDMGFANDIETIAGETRWRTQTMLFSATLEGQAIRDFAKRILNEPVEIEADPSRRERKKIQQFYLRADDLEHKKALLAHLLKQPDVTKTVVFVRKRERVRELSDWLRTQDIVSCYLEGEMVQAKRNEAISRMTDGRATVLIATDVASRGIDIEDISHVFNFDLPRTADVYLHRIGRTARAGRKGVAVSLVESHDQPLLGKIIRYIEEPVKMRVIDELRPKTRAPSEKATHKPSKKVLAKRKEQKIAETEKKKKTKIRHRVSKNIGKRRKPGADHAGQTPAAAEPQE
;
A
#
# COMPACT_ATOMS: atom_id res chain seq x y z
N MET A 1 -15.81 -31.11 -1.51
CA MET A 1 -17.20 -30.58 -1.54
C MET A 1 -17.11 -29.09 -1.26
N THR A 2 -17.82 -28.23 -1.99
CA THR A 2 -17.90 -26.79 -1.67
C THR A 2 -18.92 -26.62 -0.55
N ALA A 3 -18.46 -26.26 0.66
CA ALA A 3 -19.34 -26.08 1.81
C ALA A 3 -20.29 -24.91 1.54
N THR A 4 -21.60 -25.10 1.67
CA THR A 4 -22.58 -24.05 1.39
C THR A 4 -22.94 -23.21 2.62
N THR A 5 -22.63 -23.73 3.81
CA THR A 5 -22.89 -23.12 5.12
C THR A 5 -21.70 -23.33 6.05
N PHE A 6 -21.56 -22.49 7.09
CA PHE A 6 -20.51 -22.68 8.09
C PHE A 6 -20.68 -23.95 8.92
N SER A 7 -21.92 -24.43 9.09
CA SER A 7 -22.20 -25.69 9.80
C SER A 7 -21.64 -26.93 9.10
N GLU A 8 -21.37 -26.86 7.79
CA GLU A 8 -20.71 -27.93 7.03
C GLU A 8 -19.18 -27.97 7.24
N LEU A 9 -18.60 -26.98 7.93
CA LEU A 9 -17.16 -26.87 8.17
C LEU A 9 -16.72 -27.46 9.51
N GLU A 10 -17.58 -28.24 10.17
CA GLU A 10 -17.28 -28.97 11.42
C GLU A 10 -16.75 -28.07 12.56
N LEU A 11 -17.20 -26.82 12.61
CA LEU A 11 -16.90 -25.89 13.70
C LEU A 11 -17.80 -26.15 14.91
N ASN A 12 -17.29 -25.87 16.10
CA ASN A 12 -18.03 -25.93 17.36
C ASN A 12 -19.24 -24.97 17.34
N ASP A 13 -20.35 -25.40 17.94
CA ASP A 13 -21.61 -24.65 18.07
C ASP A 13 -21.41 -23.23 18.66
N GLU A 14 -20.45 -23.05 19.58
CA GLU A 14 -20.11 -21.73 20.14
C GLU A 14 -19.58 -20.76 19.06
N LEU A 15 -18.77 -21.25 18.13
CA LEU A 15 -18.25 -20.47 16.99
C LEU A 15 -19.34 -20.21 15.96
N ILE A 16 -20.18 -21.20 15.66
CA ILE A 16 -21.34 -21.01 14.77
C ILE A 16 -22.27 -19.92 15.34
N ARG A 17 -22.53 -19.95 16.64
CA ARG A 17 -23.32 -18.91 17.31
C ARG A 17 -22.68 -17.52 17.22
N ALA A 18 -21.35 -17.43 17.32
CA ALA A 18 -20.64 -16.16 17.14
C ALA A 18 -20.75 -15.63 15.70
N LEU A 19 -20.64 -16.52 14.71
CA LEU A 19 -20.83 -16.20 13.29
C LEU A 19 -22.25 -15.69 13.01
N ASP A 20 -23.26 -16.35 13.55
CA ASP A 20 -24.66 -15.95 13.41
C ASP A 20 -24.93 -14.58 14.05
N ALA A 21 -24.40 -14.33 15.26
CA ALA A 21 -24.54 -13.04 15.94
C ALA A 21 -23.92 -11.88 15.13
N LYS A 22 -22.89 -12.17 14.33
CA LYS A 22 -22.24 -11.23 13.42
C LYS A 22 -22.90 -11.13 12.03
N GLY A 23 -23.86 -12.00 11.73
CA GLY A 23 -24.54 -12.04 10.44
C GLY A 23 -23.72 -12.70 9.32
N TYR A 24 -22.82 -13.63 9.65
CA TYR A 24 -22.10 -14.42 8.65
C TYR A 24 -23.00 -15.54 8.11
N GLU A 25 -23.64 -15.31 6.96
CA GLU A 25 -24.57 -16.29 6.39
C GLU A 25 -23.87 -17.46 5.68
N ARG A 26 -22.79 -17.18 4.93
CA ARG A 26 -22.09 -18.16 4.10
C ARG A 26 -20.59 -17.92 4.10
N PRO A 27 -19.78 -18.98 4.06
CA PRO A 27 -18.34 -18.84 3.94
C PRO A 27 -17.97 -18.22 2.59
N THR A 28 -16.92 -17.41 2.58
CA THR A 28 -16.32 -16.92 1.34
C THR A 28 -15.40 -17.98 0.72
N ALA A 29 -15.05 -17.84 -0.55
CA ALA A 29 -14.18 -18.81 -1.24
C ALA A 29 -12.84 -19.07 -0.51
N ILE A 30 -12.25 -18.04 0.11
CA ILE A 30 -11.03 -18.22 0.91
C ILE A 30 -11.32 -18.97 2.21
N GLN A 31 -12.46 -18.74 2.86
CA GLN A 31 -12.86 -19.44 4.08
C GLN A 31 -13.17 -20.91 3.81
N GLU A 32 -13.95 -21.20 2.76
CA GLU A 32 -14.28 -22.58 2.34
C GLU A 32 -13.03 -23.41 2.05
N ALA A 33 -12.02 -22.82 1.43
CA ALA A 33 -10.78 -23.51 1.07
C ALA A 33 -9.82 -23.63 2.26
N THR A 34 -9.70 -22.58 3.07
CA THR A 34 -8.71 -22.51 4.16
C THR A 34 -9.15 -23.28 5.40
N ILE A 35 -10.40 -23.15 5.82
CA ILE A 35 -10.85 -23.66 7.12
C ILE A 35 -10.61 -25.18 7.25
N PRO A 36 -11.02 -26.05 6.30
CA PRO A 36 -10.81 -27.49 6.42
C PRO A 36 -9.32 -27.86 6.50
N ALA A 37 -8.48 -27.28 5.62
CA ALA A 37 -7.05 -27.55 5.63
C ALA A 37 -6.36 -27.08 6.92
N ALA A 38 -6.85 -25.96 7.49
CA ALA A 38 -6.33 -25.44 8.75
C ALA A 38 -6.76 -26.31 9.95
N LEU A 39 -7.99 -26.85 9.96
CA LEU A 39 -8.46 -27.81 10.97
C LEU A 39 -7.65 -29.11 10.94
N ASP A 40 -7.20 -29.54 9.76
CA ASP A 40 -6.27 -30.67 9.58
C ASP A 40 -4.83 -30.36 10.05
N ASN A 41 -4.58 -29.23 10.72
CA ASN A 41 -3.26 -28.78 11.19
C ASN A 41 -2.20 -28.66 10.07
N ARG A 42 -2.61 -28.40 8.82
CA ARG A 42 -1.69 -28.13 7.72
C ARG A 42 -1.23 -26.68 7.75
N ASP A 43 0.02 -26.43 7.37
CA ASP A 43 0.48 -25.08 7.07
C ASP A 43 -0.27 -24.51 5.86
N ILE A 44 -0.54 -23.21 5.87
CA ILE A 44 -1.34 -22.54 4.83
C ILE A 44 -0.54 -21.40 4.21
N LEU A 45 -0.50 -21.36 2.88
CA LEU A 45 -0.11 -20.17 2.11
C LEU A 45 -1.35 -19.62 1.40
N GLY A 46 -2.00 -18.64 2.03
CA GLY A 46 -3.26 -18.05 1.56
C GLY A 46 -3.06 -16.74 0.79
N SER A 47 -3.60 -16.67 -0.42
CA SER A 47 -3.70 -15.46 -1.23
C SER A 47 -5.16 -15.08 -1.44
N ALA A 48 -5.56 -13.91 -0.96
CA ALA A 48 -6.84 -13.32 -1.34
C ALA A 48 -6.80 -11.80 -1.15
N PRO A 49 -7.54 -11.02 -1.96
CA PRO A 49 -7.63 -9.57 -1.78
C PRO A 49 -8.10 -9.16 -0.38
N THR A 50 -7.84 -7.92 0.03
CA THR A 50 -8.40 -7.39 1.28
C THR A 50 -9.93 -7.37 1.23
N GLY A 51 -10.57 -7.72 2.35
CA GLY A 51 -12.03 -7.69 2.47
C GLY A 51 -12.74 -8.95 1.96
N THR A 52 -12.02 -10.02 1.61
CA THR A 52 -12.59 -11.33 1.25
C THR A 52 -12.80 -12.27 2.44
N GLY A 53 -12.53 -11.80 3.66
CA GLY A 53 -12.76 -12.59 4.88
C GLY A 53 -11.59 -13.46 5.34
N LYS A 54 -10.35 -13.14 4.93
CA LYS A 54 -9.11 -13.83 5.37
C LYS A 54 -8.99 -13.96 6.89
N THR A 55 -9.34 -12.90 7.62
CA THR A 55 -9.24 -12.88 9.09
C THR A 55 -10.08 -13.98 9.73
N ALA A 56 -11.35 -14.13 9.33
CA ALA A 56 -12.16 -15.25 9.79
C ALA A 56 -11.63 -16.61 9.30
N ALA A 57 -11.03 -16.67 8.11
CA ALA A 57 -10.48 -17.91 7.55
C ALA A 57 -9.36 -18.53 8.41
N TYR A 58 -8.57 -17.70 9.11
CA TYR A 58 -7.54 -18.19 10.04
C TYR A 58 -7.95 -18.16 11.52
N LEU A 59 -8.85 -17.24 11.93
CA LEU A 59 -9.28 -17.14 13.32
C LEU A 59 -10.16 -18.33 13.71
N LEU A 60 -11.13 -18.69 12.87
CA LEU A 60 -12.05 -19.80 13.17
C LEU A 60 -11.33 -21.12 13.46
N PRO A 61 -10.43 -21.63 12.60
CA PRO A 61 -9.71 -22.86 12.89
C PRO A 61 -8.74 -22.72 14.08
N ALA A 62 -8.13 -21.55 14.28
CA ALA A 62 -7.25 -21.34 15.43
C ALA A 62 -8.01 -21.35 16.77
N ILE A 63 -9.21 -20.74 16.83
CA ILE A 63 -10.07 -20.78 18.03
C ILE A 63 -10.63 -22.18 18.23
N GLN A 64 -11.03 -22.86 17.15
CA GLN A 64 -11.47 -24.26 17.19
C GLN A 64 -10.39 -25.17 17.82
N HIS A 65 -9.14 -25.04 17.39
CA HIS A 65 -8.01 -25.79 17.96
C HIS A 65 -7.85 -25.57 19.46
N LEU A 66 -8.01 -24.33 19.94
CA LEU A 66 -7.97 -24.04 21.37
C LEU A 66 -9.11 -24.70 22.15
N SER A 67 -10.30 -24.77 21.56
CA SER A 67 -11.47 -25.43 22.14
C SER A 67 -11.36 -26.95 22.15
N ASP A 68 -10.77 -27.55 21.11
CA ASP A 68 -10.59 -29.01 21.02
C ASP A 68 -9.49 -29.52 21.96
N PHE A 69 -8.48 -28.67 22.21
CA PHE A 69 -7.35 -29.00 23.08
C PHE A 69 -7.28 -28.03 24.27
N PRO A 70 -8.25 -28.05 25.20
CA PRO A 70 -8.29 -27.09 26.30
C PRO A 70 -7.12 -27.29 27.27
N ARG A 71 -6.54 -26.19 27.75
CA ARG A 71 -5.47 -26.23 28.75
C ARG A 71 -6.03 -26.45 30.15
N LYS A 72 -5.28 -27.17 30.99
CA LYS A 72 -5.65 -27.43 32.40
C LYS A 72 -5.27 -26.32 33.36
N LYS A 73 -4.32 -25.45 32.97
CA LYS A 73 -3.80 -24.35 33.78
C LYS A 73 -3.62 -23.13 32.89
N SER A 74 -3.81 -21.96 33.48
CA SER A 74 -3.50 -20.70 32.83
C SER A 74 -2.02 -20.62 32.47
N GLY A 75 -1.71 -19.89 31.40
CA GLY A 75 -0.34 -19.81 30.91
C GLY A 75 -0.16 -18.88 29.71
N PRO A 76 1.03 -18.92 29.10
CA PRO A 76 1.36 -18.12 27.92
C PRO A 76 0.46 -18.41 26.72
N PRO A 77 0.44 -17.50 25.72
CA PRO A 77 -0.38 -17.63 24.53
C PRO A 77 -0.02 -18.85 23.68
N ARG A 78 -1.06 -19.48 23.12
CA ARG A 78 -0.95 -20.64 22.22
C ARG A 78 -1.14 -20.26 20.76
N VAL A 79 -1.87 -19.18 20.48
CA VAL A 79 -2.01 -18.62 19.14
C VAL A 79 -1.33 -17.25 19.10
N LEU A 80 -0.41 -17.08 18.15
CA LEU A 80 0.28 -15.81 17.91
C LEU A 80 -0.01 -15.31 16.50
N ILE A 81 -0.52 -14.08 16.40
CA ILE A 81 -0.86 -13.44 15.13
C ILE A 81 0.02 -12.21 14.94
N LEU A 82 0.85 -12.20 13.90
CA LEU A 82 1.67 -11.05 13.52
C LEU A 82 1.00 -10.23 12.44
N THR A 83 1.03 -8.92 12.63
CA THR A 83 0.46 -7.94 11.71
C THR A 83 1.47 -6.80 11.45
N PRO A 84 1.46 -6.17 10.26
CA PRO A 84 2.39 -5.09 9.91
C PRO A 84 2.14 -3.78 10.67
N THR A 85 0.93 -3.55 11.17
CA THR A 85 0.51 -2.25 11.70
C THR A 85 -0.35 -2.40 12.94
N ARG A 86 -0.32 -1.40 13.82
CA ARG A 86 -1.10 -1.39 15.05
C ARG A 86 -2.60 -1.44 14.78
N GLU A 87 -3.04 -0.72 13.75
CA GLU A 87 -4.46 -0.63 13.43
C GLU A 87 -4.99 -1.97 12.94
N LEU A 88 -4.21 -2.70 12.13
CA LEU A 88 -4.57 -4.06 11.75
C LEU A 88 -4.57 -4.99 12.96
N ALA A 89 -3.58 -4.88 13.85
CA ALA A 89 -3.55 -5.69 15.08
C ALA A 89 -4.81 -5.49 15.93
N MET A 90 -5.26 -4.24 16.09
CA MET A 90 -6.49 -3.93 16.83
C MET A 90 -7.72 -4.51 16.14
N GLN A 91 -7.85 -4.36 14.82
CA GLN A 91 -8.98 -4.93 14.05
C GLN A 91 -9.05 -6.45 14.16
N VAL A 92 -7.91 -7.13 14.01
CA VAL A 92 -7.84 -8.58 14.11
C VAL A 92 -8.16 -9.03 15.53
N ALA A 93 -7.70 -8.30 16.55
CA ALA A 93 -8.03 -8.61 17.94
C ALA A 93 -9.51 -8.39 18.27
N ASP A 94 -10.12 -7.32 17.75
CA ASP A 94 -11.56 -7.07 17.92
C ASP A 94 -12.38 -8.18 17.25
N GLN A 95 -12.03 -8.58 16.02
CA GLN A 95 -12.67 -9.74 15.36
C GLN A 95 -12.46 -11.04 16.13
N ALA A 96 -11.26 -11.27 16.68
CA ALA A 96 -11.00 -12.45 17.50
C ALA A 96 -11.86 -12.46 18.78
N ARG A 97 -12.01 -11.33 19.47
CA ARG A 97 -12.90 -11.22 20.64
C ARG A 97 -14.35 -11.48 20.29
N GLU A 98 -14.79 -11.02 19.12
CA GLU A 98 -16.14 -11.25 18.62
C GLU A 98 -16.39 -12.75 18.36
N PHE A 99 -15.44 -13.44 17.73
CA PHE A 99 -15.54 -14.89 17.55
C PHE A 99 -15.41 -15.66 18.87
N CYS A 100 -14.68 -15.13 19.84
CA CYS A 100 -14.58 -15.70 21.20
C CYS A 100 -15.73 -15.32 22.13
N GLN A 101 -16.75 -14.54 21.70
CA GLN A 101 -17.81 -14.03 22.58
C GLN A 101 -18.54 -15.13 23.37
N PHE A 102 -18.68 -16.32 22.78
CA PHE A 102 -19.35 -17.47 23.40
C PHE A 102 -18.39 -18.55 23.86
N THR A 103 -17.07 -18.30 23.81
CA THR A 103 -16.03 -19.21 24.27
C THR A 103 -15.42 -18.70 25.58
N HIS A 104 -14.41 -19.40 26.11
CA HIS A 104 -13.65 -19.00 27.29
C HIS A 104 -12.23 -18.51 26.95
N HIS A 105 -11.97 -18.15 25.69
CA HIS A 105 -10.63 -17.81 25.21
C HIS A 105 -10.34 -16.31 25.32
N ASP A 106 -9.21 -15.99 25.94
CA ASP A 106 -8.79 -14.61 26.16
C ASP A 106 -7.93 -14.08 25.00
N VAL A 107 -8.22 -12.85 24.55
CA VAL A 107 -7.54 -12.18 23.43
C VAL A 107 -6.84 -10.90 23.87
N ALA A 108 -5.53 -10.85 23.67
CA ALA A 108 -4.69 -9.71 24.00
C ALA A 108 -3.97 -9.11 22.79
N THR A 109 -3.51 -7.87 22.95
CA THR A 109 -2.82 -7.12 21.89
C THR A 109 -1.47 -6.59 22.35
N ILE A 110 -0.43 -6.78 21.53
CA ILE A 110 0.91 -6.23 21.75
C ILE A 110 1.27 -5.29 20.60
N THR A 111 1.09 -3.98 20.81
CA THR A 111 1.39 -2.97 19.78
C THR A 111 2.30 -1.87 20.33
N GLY A 112 3.22 -1.34 19.50
CA GLY A 112 4.12 -0.26 19.94
C GLY A 112 3.35 1.04 20.18
N GLY A 113 3.75 1.91 21.12
CA GLY A 113 3.06 3.18 21.38
C GLY A 113 1.80 3.08 22.24
N VAL A 114 1.60 1.95 22.93
CA VAL A 114 0.83 1.84 24.17
C VAL A 114 1.83 1.86 25.34
N ALA A 115 1.45 2.45 26.48
CA ALA A 115 2.34 2.51 27.65
C ALA A 115 2.74 1.10 28.11
N TYR A 116 4.00 0.93 28.52
CA TYR A 116 4.55 -0.36 28.95
C TYR A 116 3.75 -0.98 30.11
N MET A 117 3.23 -0.15 31.03
CA MET A 117 2.39 -0.59 32.15
C MET A 117 1.14 -1.36 31.71
N ASN A 118 0.52 -1.00 30.58
CA ASN A 118 -0.67 -1.70 30.08
C ASN A 118 -0.36 -3.10 29.53
N HIS A 119 0.92 -3.45 29.32
CA HIS A 119 1.30 -4.80 28.91
C HIS A 119 1.79 -5.65 30.09
N ALA A 120 2.11 -5.07 31.24
CA ALA A 120 2.47 -5.84 32.42
C ALA A 120 1.28 -6.68 32.92
N GLU A 121 0.07 -6.11 32.87
CA GLU A 121 -1.19 -6.83 33.16
C GLU A 121 -1.46 -7.93 32.13
N VAL A 122 -1.23 -7.65 30.84
CA VAL A 122 -1.28 -8.63 29.74
C VAL A 122 -0.39 -9.84 30.06
N PHE A 123 0.83 -9.64 30.56
CA PHE A 123 1.71 -10.76 30.91
C PHE A 123 1.38 -11.47 32.22
N SER A 124 0.52 -10.88 33.05
CA SER A 124 0.12 -11.45 34.35
C SER A 124 -1.16 -12.28 34.27
N GLU A 125 -1.95 -12.12 33.21
CA GLU A 125 -3.21 -12.81 33.01
C GLU A 125 -3.11 -13.93 31.99
N ASN A 126 -4.14 -14.78 31.97
CA ASN A 126 -4.26 -15.85 31.01
C ASN A 126 -4.48 -15.27 29.60
N GLN A 127 -3.68 -15.68 28.61
CA GLN A 127 -3.87 -15.27 27.21
C GLN A 127 -3.86 -16.50 26.34
N ASP A 128 -4.93 -16.72 25.56
CA ASP A 128 -4.98 -17.82 24.60
C ASP A 128 -4.48 -17.36 23.24
N ILE A 129 -4.89 -16.14 22.86
CA ILE A 129 -4.60 -15.52 21.57
C ILE A 129 -3.91 -14.16 21.78
N VAL A 130 -2.74 -13.98 21.16
CA VAL A 130 -2.06 -12.68 21.11
C VAL A 130 -1.97 -12.18 19.68
N VAL A 131 -2.45 -10.96 19.47
CA VAL A 131 -2.29 -10.22 18.20
C VAL A 131 -1.25 -9.13 18.38
N ALA A 132 -0.18 -9.17 17.60
CA ALA A 132 0.96 -8.30 17.80
C ALA A 132 1.48 -7.64 16.53
N THR A 133 2.08 -6.46 16.70
CA THR A 133 2.93 -5.86 15.67
C THR A 133 4.34 -6.43 15.77
N THR A 134 4.94 -6.81 14.64
CA THR A 134 6.23 -7.52 14.57
C THR A 134 7.32 -6.87 15.42
N GLY A 135 7.58 -5.57 15.22
CA GLY A 135 8.67 -4.88 15.91
C GLY A 135 8.50 -4.83 17.43
N ARG A 136 7.28 -4.62 17.93
CA ARG A 136 7.03 -4.55 19.38
C ARG A 136 7.12 -5.92 20.04
N LEU A 137 6.61 -6.96 19.37
CA LEU A 137 6.73 -8.31 19.90
C LEU A 137 8.19 -8.76 19.97
N LEU A 138 8.97 -8.51 18.91
CA LEU A 138 10.38 -8.88 18.88
C LEU A 138 11.16 -8.19 20.00
N GLN A 139 10.84 -6.94 20.34
CA GLN A 139 11.41 -6.26 21.49
C GLN A 139 11.12 -7.04 22.79
N TYR A 140 9.87 -7.44 23.03
CA TYR A 140 9.50 -8.19 24.24
C TYR A 140 10.11 -9.58 24.32
N ILE A 141 10.28 -10.26 23.18
CA ILE A 141 11.00 -11.53 23.12
C ILE A 141 12.47 -11.31 23.50
N LYS A 142 13.13 -10.28 22.95
CA LYS A 142 14.54 -9.96 23.25
C LYS A 142 14.76 -9.53 24.71
N GLU A 143 13.75 -8.93 25.33
CA GLU A 143 13.77 -8.55 26.74
C GLU A 143 13.31 -9.69 27.67
N GLU A 144 13.08 -10.90 27.14
CA GLU A 144 12.58 -12.08 27.87
C GLU A 144 11.22 -11.88 28.56
N ASN A 145 10.43 -10.90 28.09
CA ASN A 145 9.11 -10.56 28.63
C ASN A 145 7.97 -11.36 27.97
N PHE A 146 8.24 -12.12 26.92
CA PHE A 146 7.24 -12.91 26.19
C PHE A 146 7.72 -14.35 26.01
N ASP A 147 6.92 -15.33 26.44
CA ASP A 147 7.23 -16.75 26.29
C ASP A 147 6.64 -17.34 25.00
N CYS A 148 7.50 -17.60 24.02
CA CYS A 148 7.12 -18.19 22.73
C CYS A 148 6.95 -19.73 22.77
N ARG A 149 7.33 -20.41 23.86
CA ARG A 149 7.45 -21.88 23.88
C ARG A 149 6.10 -22.61 23.80
N ALA A 150 5.04 -21.96 24.26
CA ALA A 150 3.69 -22.53 24.25
C ALA A 150 2.91 -22.19 22.97
N VAL A 151 3.48 -21.39 22.06
CA VAL A 151 2.84 -21.06 20.79
C VAL A 151 2.76 -22.31 19.93
N GLU A 152 1.53 -22.72 19.64
CA GLU A 152 1.18 -23.88 18.80
C GLU A 152 0.83 -23.45 17.37
N ILE A 153 0.26 -22.25 17.21
CA ILE A 153 -0.15 -21.70 15.92
C ILE A 153 0.47 -20.31 15.73
N LEU A 154 1.23 -20.14 14.64
CA LEU A 154 1.76 -18.86 14.19
C LEU A 154 1.02 -18.39 12.93
N ILE A 155 0.47 -17.18 12.97
CA ILE A 155 -0.25 -16.57 11.84
C ILE A 155 0.47 -15.29 11.42
N LEU A 156 0.69 -15.14 10.10
CA LEU A 156 1.24 -13.94 9.48
C LEU A 156 0.17 -13.30 8.60
N ASP A 157 -0.41 -12.18 9.02
CA ASP A 157 -1.41 -11.45 8.22
C ASP A 157 -0.78 -10.25 7.49
N GLU A 158 -1.18 -10.06 6.24
CA GLU A 158 -0.58 -9.09 5.30
C GLU A 158 0.96 -9.22 5.20
N ALA A 159 1.43 -10.46 4.96
CA ALA A 159 2.86 -10.78 4.92
C ALA A 159 3.64 -10.01 3.84
N ASP A 160 3.06 -9.79 2.66
CA ASP A 160 3.60 -8.91 1.62
C ASP A 160 3.93 -7.51 2.16
N ARG A 161 3.03 -6.94 2.97
CA ARG A 161 3.25 -5.63 3.58
C ARG A 161 4.34 -5.65 4.63
N MET A 162 4.44 -6.73 5.41
CA MET A 162 5.53 -6.87 6.38
C MET A 162 6.89 -6.92 5.67
N LEU A 163 6.98 -7.60 4.52
CA LEU A 163 8.20 -7.63 3.70
C LEU A 163 8.52 -6.25 3.12
N ASP A 164 7.53 -5.53 2.60
CA ASP A 164 7.69 -4.15 2.11
C ASP A 164 8.20 -3.19 3.19
N MET A 165 7.89 -3.47 4.46
CA MET A 165 8.35 -2.69 5.62
C MET A 165 9.73 -3.12 6.12
N GLY A 166 10.33 -4.15 5.53
CA GLY A 166 11.64 -4.66 5.91
C GLY A 166 11.62 -5.61 7.11
N PHE A 167 10.45 -6.12 7.52
CA PHE A 167 10.31 -6.99 8.68
C PHE A 167 10.65 -8.46 8.42
N ALA A 168 11.20 -8.81 7.25
CA ALA A 168 11.50 -10.19 6.89
C ALA A 168 12.36 -10.91 7.95
N ASN A 169 13.49 -10.31 8.32
CA ASN A 169 14.42 -10.88 9.31
C ASN A 169 13.80 -10.93 10.71
N ASP A 170 13.00 -9.92 11.07
CA ASP A 170 12.32 -9.85 12.36
C ASP A 170 11.31 -10.99 12.50
N ILE A 171 10.54 -11.27 11.45
CA ILE A 171 9.59 -12.39 11.42
C ILE A 171 10.31 -13.73 11.44
N GLU A 172 11.39 -13.89 10.67
CA GLU A 172 12.20 -15.12 10.72
C GLU A 172 12.75 -15.38 12.13
N THR A 173 13.14 -14.33 12.84
CA THR A 173 13.55 -14.44 14.25
C THR A 173 12.39 -14.92 15.13
N ILE A 174 11.21 -14.29 15.03
CA ILE A 174 10.02 -14.71 15.80
C ILE A 174 9.60 -16.14 15.46
N ALA A 175 9.68 -16.54 14.18
CA ALA A 175 9.42 -17.90 13.74
C ALA A 175 10.45 -18.89 14.31
N GLY A 176 11.71 -18.48 14.49
CA GLY A 176 12.73 -19.27 15.18
C GLY A 176 12.43 -19.47 16.67
N GLU A 177 11.91 -18.44 17.33
CA GLU A 177 11.56 -18.49 18.76
C GLU A 177 10.28 -19.31 19.03
N THR A 178 9.38 -19.38 18.05
CA THR A 178 8.16 -20.20 18.09
C THR A 178 8.36 -21.58 17.44
N ARG A 179 9.54 -22.19 17.61
CA ARG A 179 9.92 -23.44 16.92
C ARG A 179 9.11 -24.70 17.28
N TRP A 180 8.35 -24.68 18.37
CA TRP A 180 7.51 -25.81 18.82
C TRP A 180 6.08 -25.75 18.28
N ARG A 181 5.77 -24.73 17.48
CA ARG A 181 4.46 -24.63 16.82
C ARG A 181 4.20 -25.83 15.93
N THR A 182 2.95 -26.26 15.89
CA THR A 182 2.48 -27.36 15.03
C THR A 182 1.97 -26.85 13.69
N GLN A 183 1.59 -25.57 13.61
CA GLN A 183 1.03 -24.97 12.41
C GLN A 183 1.52 -23.54 12.19
N THR A 184 1.76 -23.20 10.92
CA THR A 184 2.01 -21.84 10.46
C THR A 184 1.09 -21.48 9.30
N MET A 185 0.43 -20.32 9.39
CA MET A 185 -0.42 -19.82 8.32
C MET A 185 0.06 -18.44 7.87
N LEU A 186 0.27 -18.26 6.57
CA LEU A 186 0.72 -17.01 5.98
C LEU A 186 -0.32 -16.51 4.99
N PHE A 187 -0.83 -15.31 5.24
CA PHE A 187 -1.81 -14.64 4.39
C PHE A 187 -1.23 -13.39 3.74
N SER A 188 -1.48 -13.26 2.44
CA SER A 188 -1.08 -12.11 1.64
C SER A 188 -2.23 -11.66 0.75
N ALA A 189 -2.19 -10.41 0.28
CA ALA A 189 -3.09 -9.98 -0.79
C ALA A 189 -2.67 -10.50 -2.16
N THR A 190 -1.37 -10.77 -2.33
CA THR A 190 -0.76 -11.21 -3.58
C THR A 190 0.37 -12.20 -3.31
N LEU A 191 0.51 -13.22 -4.16
CA LEU A 191 1.66 -14.12 -4.22
C LEU A 191 2.56 -13.85 -5.44
N GLU A 192 2.31 -12.76 -6.15
CA GLU A 192 3.03 -12.35 -7.35
C GLU A 192 4.30 -11.58 -6.99
N GLY A 193 5.19 -12.26 -6.28
CA GLY A 193 6.50 -11.71 -5.93
C GLY A 193 7.45 -12.82 -5.54
N GLN A 194 8.64 -12.84 -6.13
CA GLN A 194 9.65 -13.84 -5.76
C GLN A 194 9.98 -13.73 -4.25
N ALA A 195 9.99 -12.51 -3.72
CA ALA A 195 10.26 -12.25 -2.30
C ALA A 195 9.26 -12.95 -1.35
N ILE A 196 7.94 -12.88 -1.64
CA ILE A 196 6.92 -13.51 -0.78
C ILE A 196 6.98 -15.03 -0.88
N ARG A 197 7.21 -15.58 -2.08
CA ARG A 197 7.36 -17.04 -2.29
C ARG A 197 8.61 -17.59 -1.61
N ASP A 198 9.74 -16.90 -1.74
CA ASP A 198 10.98 -17.31 -1.09
C ASP A 198 10.87 -17.20 0.43
N PHE A 199 10.19 -16.18 0.93
CA PHE A 199 9.91 -16.01 2.36
C PHE A 199 9.00 -17.11 2.91
N ALA A 200 7.90 -17.42 2.21
CA ALA A 200 6.99 -18.50 2.58
C ALA A 200 7.73 -19.84 2.69
N LYS A 201 8.61 -20.17 1.74
CA LYS A 201 9.43 -21.40 1.76
C LYS A 201 10.37 -21.52 2.97
N ARG A 202 10.75 -20.40 3.59
CA ARG A 202 11.64 -20.41 4.78
C ARG A 202 10.88 -20.62 6.08
N ILE A 203 9.60 -20.29 6.11
CA ILE A 203 8.80 -20.24 7.34
C ILE A 203 7.78 -21.38 7.41
N LEU A 204 7.22 -21.77 6.27
CA LEU A 204 6.18 -22.79 6.15
C LEU A 204 6.77 -24.17 5.82
N ASN A 205 6.10 -25.22 6.28
CA ASN A 205 6.43 -26.61 6.01
C ASN A 205 5.33 -27.29 5.16
N GLU A 206 5.65 -27.66 3.92
CA GLU A 206 4.73 -28.28 2.95
C GLU A 206 3.30 -27.67 2.95
N PRO A 207 3.19 -26.33 2.78
CA PRO A 207 1.92 -25.65 2.94
C PRO A 207 0.92 -26.00 1.84
N VAL A 208 -0.35 -25.97 2.19
CA VAL A 208 -1.43 -25.94 1.21
C VAL A 208 -1.48 -24.53 0.63
N GLU A 209 -1.17 -24.40 -0.67
CA GLU A 209 -1.30 -23.13 -1.39
C GLU A 209 -2.77 -22.92 -1.78
N ILE A 210 -3.34 -21.81 -1.29
CA ILE A 210 -4.74 -21.45 -1.54
C ILE A 210 -4.77 -20.08 -2.19
N GLU A 211 -5.19 -20.04 -3.44
CA GLU A 211 -5.38 -18.80 -4.19
C GLU A 211 -6.86 -18.58 -4.44
N ALA A 212 -7.47 -17.71 -3.64
CA ALA A 212 -8.85 -17.31 -3.81
C ALA A 212 -8.89 -16.04 -4.65
N ASP A 213 -9.03 -16.25 -5.95
CA ASP A 213 -9.30 -15.18 -6.89
C ASP A 213 -10.64 -14.50 -6.53
N PRO A 214 -10.70 -13.15 -6.47
CA PRO A 214 -11.98 -12.48 -6.27
C PRO A 214 -12.90 -12.87 -7.42
N SER A 215 -14.13 -13.26 -7.07
CA SER A 215 -15.13 -13.65 -8.07
C SER A 215 -15.30 -12.53 -9.11
N ARG A 216 -15.69 -12.86 -10.35
CA ARG A 216 -15.95 -11.83 -11.39
C ARG A 216 -16.99 -10.79 -10.92
N ARG A 217 -17.87 -11.16 -10.00
CA ARG A 217 -18.85 -10.27 -9.35
C ARG A 217 -18.17 -9.30 -8.37
N GLU A 218 -17.17 -9.75 -7.63
CA GLU A 218 -16.35 -8.92 -6.73
C GLU A 218 -15.42 -7.98 -7.46
N ARG A 219 -14.74 -8.44 -8.52
CA ARG A 219 -13.89 -7.59 -9.36
C ARG A 219 -14.67 -6.39 -9.93
N LYS A 220 -15.94 -6.59 -10.28
CA LYS A 220 -16.86 -5.55 -10.77
C LYS A 220 -17.48 -4.65 -9.68
N LYS A 221 -17.21 -4.87 -8.39
CA LYS A 221 -17.77 -4.00 -7.32
C LYS A 221 -17.14 -2.61 -7.34
N ILE A 222 -15.90 -2.48 -7.81
CA ILE A 222 -15.17 -1.22 -7.86
C ILE A 222 -15.22 -0.67 -9.30
N GLN A 223 -15.93 0.44 -9.49
CA GLN A 223 -15.88 1.17 -10.75
C GLN A 223 -14.58 1.97 -10.82
N GLN A 224 -13.76 1.70 -11.83
CA GLN A 224 -12.44 2.33 -11.98
C GLN A 224 -12.42 3.23 -13.22
N PHE A 225 -11.95 4.47 -13.05
CA PHE A 225 -11.66 5.35 -14.18
C PHE A 225 -10.53 6.32 -13.82
N TYR A 226 -9.95 6.95 -14.84
CA TYR A 226 -8.95 7.99 -14.64
C TYR A 226 -9.34 9.29 -15.33
N LEU A 227 -8.93 10.40 -14.75
CA LEU A 227 -8.98 11.72 -15.36
C LEU A 227 -7.56 12.19 -15.59
N ARG A 228 -7.33 12.84 -16.73
CA ARG A 228 -6.04 13.42 -17.05
C ARG A 228 -5.99 14.87 -16.55
N ALA A 229 -4.95 15.19 -15.80
CA ALA A 229 -4.60 16.55 -15.42
C ALA A 229 -3.42 17.05 -16.28
N ASP A 230 -3.44 18.34 -16.62
CA ASP A 230 -2.33 18.96 -17.35
C ASP A 230 -1.18 19.33 -16.40
N ASP A 231 -1.53 19.84 -15.22
CA ASP A 231 -0.64 20.31 -14.17
C ASP A 231 -1.26 20.07 -12.78
N LEU A 232 -0.52 20.46 -11.74
CA LEU A 232 -0.93 20.27 -10.35
C LEU A 232 -2.18 21.10 -9.98
N GLU A 233 -2.34 22.30 -10.52
CA GLU A 233 -3.49 23.17 -10.22
C GLU A 233 -4.76 22.58 -10.81
N HIS A 234 -4.69 22.13 -12.06
CA HIS A 234 -5.77 21.40 -12.72
C HIS A 234 -6.10 20.11 -11.96
N LYS A 235 -5.09 19.37 -11.48
CA LYS A 235 -5.28 18.18 -10.66
C LYS A 235 -6.05 18.47 -9.36
N LYS A 236 -5.69 19.56 -8.67
CA LYS A 236 -6.41 20.03 -7.47
C LYS A 236 -7.85 20.42 -7.78
N ALA A 237 -8.08 21.15 -8.87
CA ALA A 237 -9.43 21.53 -9.31
C ALA A 237 -10.32 20.31 -9.62
N LEU A 238 -9.77 19.30 -10.31
CA LEU A 238 -10.47 18.04 -10.58
C LEU A 238 -10.85 17.33 -9.28
N LEU A 239 -9.94 17.24 -8.31
CA LEU A 239 -10.21 16.63 -7.01
C LEU A 239 -11.34 17.37 -6.29
N ALA A 240 -11.26 18.70 -6.16
CA ALA A 240 -12.28 19.47 -5.45
C ALA A 240 -13.66 19.38 -6.12
N HIS A 241 -13.72 19.38 -7.46
CA HIS A 241 -14.97 19.19 -8.18
C HIS A 241 -15.60 17.84 -7.86
N LEU A 242 -14.81 16.76 -7.88
CA LEU A 242 -15.30 15.40 -7.57
C LEU A 242 -15.73 15.28 -6.11
N LEU A 243 -14.96 15.82 -5.16
CA LEU A 243 -15.27 15.77 -3.73
C LEU A 243 -16.56 16.53 -3.35
N LYS A 244 -17.04 17.46 -4.18
CA LYS A 244 -18.28 18.20 -3.96
C LYS A 244 -19.52 17.51 -4.53
N GLN A 245 -19.36 16.37 -5.21
CA GLN A 245 -20.49 15.63 -5.76
C GLN A 245 -21.30 14.95 -4.64
N PRO A 246 -22.64 14.91 -4.75
CA PRO A 246 -23.52 14.45 -3.66
C PRO A 246 -23.41 12.94 -3.38
N ASP A 247 -22.90 12.16 -4.33
CA ASP A 247 -22.64 10.72 -4.18
C ASP A 247 -21.31 10.42 -3.45
N VAL A 248 -20.47 11.43 -3.23
CA VAL A 248 -19.19 11.30 -2.54
C VAL A 248 -19.40 11.57 -1.04
N THR A 249 -19.56 10.50 -0.27
CA THR A 249 -19.83 10.58 1.17
C THR A 249 -18.56 10.50 2.00
N LYS A 250 -17.95 9.31 2.06
CA LYS A 250 -16.70 9.01 2.76
C LYS A 250 -15.62 8.65 1.77
N THR A 251 -14.46 9.28 1.90
CA THR A 251 -13.42 9.26 0.86
C THR A 251 -12.02 9.15 1.41
N VAL A 252 -11.16 8.38 0.73
CA VAL A 252 -9.71 8.36 0.97
C VAL A 252 -8.96 8.92 -0.24
N VAL A 253 -8.10 9.89 -0.01
CA VAL A 253 -7.25 10.52 -1.01
C VAL A 253 -5.79 10.13 -0.76
N PHE A 254 -5.20 9.44 -1.73
CA PHE A 254 -3.83 8.96 -1.64
C PHE A 254 -2.84 9.90 -2.31
N VAL A 255 -1.84 10.33 -1.57
CA VAL A 255 -0.72 11.14 -2.04
C VAL A 255 0.61 10.42 -1.82
N ARG A 256 1.61 10.73 -2.65
CA ARG A 256 2.92 10.05 -2.61
C ARG A 256 3.86 10.64 -1.57
N LYS A 257 3.83 11.97 -1.38
CA LYS A 257 4.76 12.72 -0.52
C LYS A 257 4.08 13.12 0.79
N ARG A 258 4.83 13.11 1.89
CA ARG A 258 4.34 13.48 3.23
C ARG A 258 3.98 14.96 3.28
N GLU A 259 4.81 15.83 2.70
CA GLU A 259 4.58 17.28 2.70
C GLU A 259 3.25 17.63 2.02
N ARG A 260 2.91 16.88 0.96
CA ARG A 260 1.67 17.06 0.20
C ARG A 260 0.41 16.74 0.99
N VAL A 261 0.51 15.87 1.99
CA VAL A 261 -0.64 15.50 2.84
C VAL A 261 -1.20 16.76 3.50
N ARG A 262 -0.31 17.56 4.12
CA ARG A 262 -0.69 18.79 4.82
C ARG A 262 -1.09 19.89 3.83
N GLU A 263 -0.29 20.13 2.79
CA GLU A 263 -0.59 21.13 1.76
C GLU A 263 -1.97 20.92 1.12
N LEU A 264 -2.31 19.67 0.81
CA LEU A 264 -3.60 19.33 0.21
C LEU A 264 -4.74 19.47 1.22
N SER A 265 -4.52 19.09 2.49
CA SER A 265 -5.52 19.23 3.54
C SER A 265 -5.87 20.69 3.82
N ASP A 266 -4.86 21.55 3.93
CA ASP A 266 -5.06 22.98 4.13
C ASP A 266 -5.74 23.62 2.92
N TRP A 267 -5.34 23.24 1.71
CA TRP A 267 -5.98 23.71 0.49
C TRP A 267 -7.45 23.29 0.40
N LEU A 268 -7.81 22.04 0.72
CA LEU A 268 -9.20 21.58 0.72
C LEU A 268 -10.07 22.34 1.73
N ARG A 269 -9.52 22.74 2.88
CA ARG A 269 -10.23 23.61 3.83
C ARG A 269 -10.58 24.97 3.24
N THR A 270 -9.70 25.55 2.41
CA THR A 270 -10.03 26.80 1.68
C THR A 270 -11.15 26.64 0.64
N GLN A 271 -11.50 25.40 0.30
CA GLN A 271 -12.56 25.06 -0.65
C GLN A 271 -13.84 24.60 0.05
N ASP A 272 -13.95 24.81 1.37
CA ASP A 272 -15.03 24.38 2.26
C ASP A 272 -15.21 22.85 2.34
N ILE A 273 -14.12 22.09 2.15
CA ILE A 273 -14.13 20.63 2.25
C ILE A 273 -13.45 20.20 3.56
N VAL A 274 -14.22 19.54 4.44
CA VAL A 274 -13.72 19.08 5.74
C VAL A 274 -12.88 17.81 5.56
N SER A 275 -11.56 17.98 5.60
CA SER A 275 -10.61 16.88 5.53
C SER A 275 -9.86 16.64 6.85
N CYS A 276 -9.58 15.37 7.14
CA CYS A 276 -8.54 14.93 8.05
C CYS A 276 -7.36 14.35 7.26
N TYR A 277 -6.23 14.15 7.93
CA TYR A 277 -5.06 13.59 7.29
C TYR A 277 -4.30 12.62 8.19
N LEU A 278 -3.53 11.73 7.57
CA LEU A 278 -2.66 10.78 8.25
C LEU A 278 -1.25 10.79 7.66
N GLU A 279 -0.27 10.95 8.54
CA GLU A 279 1.16 10.89 8.27
C GLU A 279 1.82 9.85 9.19
N GLY A 280 2.96 9.30 8.76
CA GLY A 280 3.57 8.15 9.43
C GLY A 280 4.13 8.43 10.84
N GLU A 281 4.47 9.67 11.16
CA GLU A 281 5.06 10.07 12.46
C GLU A 281 4.04 10.74 13.39
N MET A 282 2.74 10.60 13.11
CA MET A 282 1.70 11.11 14.01
C MET A 282 1.73 10.41 15.35
N VAL A 283 1.56 11.20 16.42
CA VAL A 283 1.24 10.68 17.75
C VAL A 283 -0.07 9.88 17.66
N GLN A 284 -0.10 8.69 18.27
CA GLN A 284 -1.23 7.76 18.12
C GLN A 284 -2.58 8.39 18.50
N ALA A 285 -2.64 9.19 19.57
CA ALA A 285 -3.87 9.86 19.98
C ALA A 285 -4.46 10.72 18.85
N LYS A 286 -3.62 11.46 18.12
CA LYS A 286 -4.05 12.27 16.96
C LYS A 286 -4.46 11.40 15.77
N ARG A 287 -3.78 10.27 15.56
CA ARG A 287 -4.13 9.29 14.52
C ARG A 287 -5.50 8.68 14.78
N ASN A 288 -5.76 8.23 16.02
CA ASN A 288 -7.05 7.71 16.45
C ASN A 288 -8.16 8.76 16.33
N GLU A 289 -7.86 10.01 16.70
CA GLU A 289 -8.80 11.13 16.53
C GLU A 289 -9.13 11.38 15.06
N ALA A 290 -8.13 11.37 14.16
CA ALA A 290 -8.36 11.55 12.73
C ALA A 290 -9.22 10.43 12.11
N ILE A 291 -9.01 9.19 12.56
CA ILE A 291 -9.83 8.04 12.16
C ILE A 291 -11.26 8.17 12.70
N SER A 292 -11.42 8.46 14.00
CA SER A 292 -12.73 8.66 14.64
C SER A 292 -13.53 9.78 13.97
N ARG A 293 -12.89 10.91 13.63
CA ARG A 293 -13.56 11.99 12.89
C ARG A 293 -14.12 11.51 11.54
N MET A 294 -13.43 10.59 10.86
CA MET A 294 -13.92 10.01 9.61
C MET A 294 -15.05 9.00 9.86
N THR A 295 -14.89 8.12 10.86
CA THR A 295 -15.89 7.11 11.22
C THR A 295 -17.22 7.77 11.61
N ASP A 296 -17.17 8.80 12.45
CA ASP A 296 -18.33 9.57 12.95
C ASP A 296 -18.94 10.51 11.90
N GLY A 297 -18.33 10.63 10.71
CA GLY A 297 -18.80 11.54 9.65
C GLY A 297 -18.51 13.03 9.90
N ARG A 298 -17.69 13.37 10.90
CA ARG A 298 -17.24 14.75 11.16
C ARG A 298 -16.27 15.26 10.09
N ALA A 299 -15.55 14.36 9.44
CA ALA A 299 -14.79 14.63 8.22
C ALA A 299 -15.26 13.68 7.12
N THR A 300 -15.29 14.15 5.88
CA THR A 300 -15.70 13.35 4.71
C THR A 300 -14.50 12.85 3.91
N VAL A 301 -13.34 13.50 4.07
CA VAL A 301 -12.13 13.22 3.29
C VAL A 301 -10.96 12.92 4.21
N LEU A 302 -10.33 11.76 4.01
CA LEU A 302 -9.08 11.38 4.64
C LEU A 302 -7.93 11.43 3.63
N ILE A 303 -6.96 12.31 3.83
CA ILE A 303 -5.74 12.36 3.01
C ILE A 303 -4.64 11.53 3.67
N ALA A 304 -4.04 10.58 2.94
CA ALA A 304 -2.99 9.74 3.50
C ALA A 304 -1.90 9.40 2.47
N THR A 305 -0.72 9.06 2.98
CA THR A 305 0.30 8.33 2.22
C THR A 305 0.04 6.83 2.28
N ASP A 306 0.63 6.07 1.36
CA ASP A 306 0.56 4.60 1.39
C ASP A 306 0.92 4.05 2.76
N VAL A 307 2.06 4.49 3.32
CA VAL A 307 2.54 4.04 4.64
C VAL A 307 1.55 4.40 5.73
N ALA A 308 1.07 5.64 5.76
CA ALA A 308 0.16 6.11 6.81
C ALA A 308 -1.24 5.48 6.71
N SER A 309 -1.65 5.04 5.52
CA SER A 309 -2.96 4.44 5.26
C SER A 309 -3.05 2.94 5.54
N ARG A 310 -1.90 2.27 5.72
CA ARG A 310 -1.85 0.82 5.97
C ARG A 310 -2.56 0.50 7.29
N GLY A 311 -3.31 -0.60 7.28
CA GLY A 311 -4.08 -1.03 8.45
C GLY A 311 -5.31 -0.19 8.78
N ILE A 312 -5.63 0.86 8.01
CA ILE A 312 -6.86 1.62 8.27
C ILE A 312 -8.06 0.84 7.76
N ASP A 313 -8.97 0.53 8.66
CA ASP A 313 -10.32 0.05 8.36
C ASP A 313 -11.31 1.15 8.68
N ILE A 314 -11.75 1.82 7.63
CA ILE A 314 -12.86 2.76 7.70
C ILE A 314 -13.96 2.13 6.87
N GLU A 315 -15.04 1.78 7.55
CA GLU A 315 -16.23 1.28 6.88
C GLU A 315 -16.85 2.38 6.01
N ASP A 316 -17.58 1.94 4.98
CA ASP A 316 -18.41 2.82 4.13
C ASP A 316 -17.63 3.83 3.28
N ILE A 317 -16.36 3.58 2.97
CA ILE A 317 -15.66 4.37 1.94
C ILE A 317 -16.40 4.17 0.62
N SER A 318 -16.93 5.26 0.09
CA SER A 318 -17.64 5.32 -1.20
C SER A 318 -16.66 5.48 -2.37
N HIS A 319 -15.63 6.30 -2.14
CA HIS A 319 -14.69 6.74 -3.17
C HIS A 319 -13.24 6.66 -2.69
N VAL A 320 -12.37 6.21 -3.58
CA VAL A 320 -10.91 6.28 -3.42
C VAL A 320 -10.33 7.13 -4.53
N PHE A 321 -9.61 8.19 -4.17
CA PHE A 321 -8.90 9.03 -5.13
C PHE A 321 -7.40 8.78 -5.06
N ASN A 322 -6.83 8.31 -6.16
CA ASN A 322 -5.38 8.33 -6.36
C ASN A 322 -4.99 9.71 -6.86
N PHE A 323 -4.71 10.64 -5.93
CA PHE A 323 -4.19 11.96 -6.30
C PHE A 323 -2.80 11.84 -6.90
N ASP A 324 -1.93 10.99 -6.34
CA ASP A 324 -0.69 10.58 -7.01
C ASP A 324 -0.77 9.10 -7.34
N LEU A 325 -0.44 8.68 -8.57
CA LEU A 325 -0.44 7.25 -8.91
C LEU A 325 0.60 6.47 -8.09
N PRO A 326 0.26 5.25 -7.62
CA PRO A 326 1.21 4.38 -6.95
C PRO A 326 2.29 3.89 -7.93
N ARG A 327 3.43 3.47 -7.39
CA ARG A 327 4.57 2.99 -8.20
C ARG A 327 4.41 1.56 -8.70
N THR A 328 3.67 0.74 -7.96
CA THR A 328 3.42 -0.67 -8.25
C THR A 328 1.91 -0.93 -8.32
N ALA A 329 1.54 -1.99 -9.03
CA ALA A 329 0.15 -2.37 -9.19
C ALA A 329 -0.44 -2.99 -7.92
N ASP A 330 0.38 -3.66 -7.09
CA ASP A 330 -0.05 -4.20 -5.79
C ASP A 330 -0.52 -3.08 -4.86
N VAL A 331 0.24 -1.98 -4.80
CA VAL A 331 -0.15 -0.80 -4.02
C VAL A 331 -1.43 -0.19 -4.60
N TYR A 332 -1.60 -0.18 -5.92
CA TYR A 332 -2.85 0.28 -6.53
C TYR A 332 -4.06 -0.55 -6.07
N LEU A 333 -3.96 -1.88 -6.12
CA LEU A 333 -5.01 -2.78 -5.65
C LEU A 333 -5.31 -2.55 -4.16
N HIS A 334 -4.29 -2.37 -3.33
CA HIS A 334 -4.46 -2.06 -1.91
C HIS A 334 -5.16 -0.74 -1.62
N ARG A 335 -4.94 0.28 -2.45
CA ARG A 335 -5.62 1.57 -2.34
C ARG A 335 -7.09 1.44 -2.71
N ILE A 336 -7.39 0.87 -3.88
CA ILE A 336 -8.78 0.75 -4.34
C ILE A 336 -9.58 -0.23 -3.46
N GLY A 337 -8.93 -1.24 -2.87
CA GLY A 337 -9.53 -2.14 -1.88
C GLY A 337 -9.91 -1.49 -0.54
N ARG A 338 -9.69 -0.17 -0.38
CA ARG A 338 -10.27 0.59 0.73
C ARG A 338 -11.76 0.86 0.53
N THR A 339 -12.26 0.84 -0.71
CA THR A 339 -13.69 0.92 -1.01
C THR A 339 -14.27 -0.46 -1.27
N ALA A 340 -15.61 -0.56 -1.41
CA ALA A 340 -16.32 -1.79 -1.81
C ALA A 340 -16.16 -2.98 -0.83
N ARG A 341 -15.96 -2.68 0.46
CA ARG A 341 -15.93 -3.67 1.54
C ARG A 341 -17.34 -4.19 1.86
N ALA A 342 -17.42 -5.38 2.46
CA ALA A 342 -18.67 -6.00 2.92
C ALA A 342 -19.79 -6.03 1.86
N GLY A 343 -19.45 -6.28 0.59
CA GLY A 343 -20.43 -6.43 -0.49
C GLY A 343 -20.90 -5.13 -1.16
N ARG A 344 -20.50 -3.95 -0.64
CA ARG A 344 -20.89 -2.64 -1.20
C ARG A 344 -20.19 -2.36 -2.54
N LYS A 345 -20.77 -1.45 -3.34
CA LYS A 345 -20.12 -0.89 -4.53
C LYS A 345 -19.20 0.25 -4.13
N GLY A 346 -18.16 0.48 -4.93
CA GLY A 346 -17.19 1.54 -4.70
C GLY A 346 -16.72 2.17 -6.00
N VAL A 347 -16.13 3.35 -5.92
CA VAL A 347 -15.54 4.03 -7.07
C VAL A 347 -14.09 4.37 -6.77
N ALA A 348 -13.20 4.02 -7.70
CA ALA A 348 -11.80 4.39 -7.64
C ALA A 348 -11.45 5.32 -8.81
N VAL A 349 -10.94 6.49 -8.47
CA VAL A 349 -10.63 7.55 -9.44
C VAL A 349 -9.14 7.86 -9.40
N SER A 350 -8.48 7.79 -10.54
CA SER A 350 -7.06 8.13 -10.66
C SER A 350 -6.86 9.47 -11.36
N LEU A 351 -6.15 10.40 -10.73
CA LEU A 351 -5.78 11.68 -11.34
C LEU A 351 -4.37 11.55 -11.93
N VAL A 352 -4.28 11.55 -13.26
CA VAL A 352 -3.08 11.18 -14.01
C VAL A 352 -2.49 12.40 -14.69
N GLU A 353 -1.26 12.76 -14.33
CA GLU A 353 -0.46 13.73 -15.08
C GLU A 353 0.32 13.05 -16.20
N SER A 354 0.89 13.87 -17.11
CA SER A 354 1.68 13.37 -18.24
C SER A 354 2.82 12.42 -17.83
N HIS A 355 3.44 12.65 -16.68
CA HIS A 355 4.55 11.83 -16.18
C HIS A 355 4.11 10.51 -15.52
N ASP A 356 2.84 10.40 -15.11
CA ASP A 356 2.27 9.21 -14.48
C ASP A 356 1.75 8.19 -15.52
N GLN A 357 1.63 8.57 -16.80
CA GLN A 357 1.13 7.70 -17.87
C GLN A 357 1.86 6.34 -18.00
N PRO A 358 3.21 6.27 -17.92
CA PRO A 358 3.90 4.98 -17.93
C PRO A 358 3.55 4.09 -16.73
N LEU A 359 3.23 4.68 -15.57
CA LEU A 359 2.79 3.94 -14.38
C LEU A 359 1.37 3.41 -14.59
N LEU A 360 0.47 4.23 -15.13
CA LEU A 360 -0.89 3.82 -15.48
C LEU A 360 -0.87 2.62 -16.44
N GLY A 361 -0.03 2.64 -17.48
CA GLY A 361 0.10 1.52 -18.42
C GLY A 361 0.56 0.22 -17.76
N LYS A 362 1.47 0.29 -16.77
CA LYS A 362 1.88 -0.90 -15.98
C LYS A 362 0.73 -1.44 -15.14
N ILE A 363 -0.03 -0.54 -14.49
CA ILE A 363 -1.17 -0.90 -13.64
C ILE A 363 -2.28 -1.55 -14.48
N ILE A 364 -2.66 -0.95 -15.61
CA ILE A 364 -3.68 -1.50 -16.51
C ILE A 364 -3.28 -2.89 -17.02
N ARG A 365 -2.01 -3.07 -17.39
CA ARG A 365 -1.50 -4.36 -17.83
C ARG A 365 -1.56 -5.43 -16.73
N TYR A 366 -1.33 -5.04 -15.49
CA TYR A 366 -1.35 -5.94 -14.34
C TYR A 366 -2.77 -6.37 -13.96
N ILE A 367 -3.71 -5.42 -13.92
CA ILE A 367 -5.10 -5.70 -13.56
C ILE A 367 -5.83 -6.46 -14.67
N GLU A 368 -5.28 -6.44 -15.89
CA GLU A 368 -5.88 -7.01 -17.10
C GLU A 368 -7.29 -6.45 -17.42
N GLU A 369 -7.63 -5.29 -16.86
CA GLU A 369 -8.89 -4.60 -17.08
C GLU A 369 -8.67 -3.18 -17.63
N PRO A 370 -9.51 -2.73 -18.58
CA PRO A 370 -9.39 -1.39 -19.13
C PRO A 370 -9.91 -0.34 -18.15
N VAL A 371 -9.00 0.47 -17.59
CA VAL A 371 -9.37 1.69 -16.85
C VAL A 371 -9.71 2.79 -17.83
N LYS A 372 -11.00 3.11 -17.97
CA LYS A 372 -11.48 4.08 -18.96
C LYS A 372 -11.09 5.51 -18.59
N MET A 373 -10.72 6.30 -19.59
CA MET A 373 -10.56 7.76 -19.43
C MET A 373 -11.95 8.40 -19.31
N ARG A 374 -12.13 9.28 -18.33
CA ARG A 374 -13.26 10.20 -18.27
C ARG A 374 -12.78 11.64 -18.34
N VAL A 375 -13.71 12.51 -18.73
CA VAL A 375 -13.47 13.93 -18.90
C VAL A 375 -14.65 14.66 -18.26
N ILE A 376 -14.36 15.69 -17.47
CA ILE A 376 -15.35 16.62 -16.94
C ILE A 376 -15.38 17.81 -17.88
N ASP A 377 -16.56 18.17 -18.38
CA ASP A 377 -16.68 19.15 -19.46
C ASP A 377 -16.15 20.55 -19.10
N GLU A 378 -16.34 20.95 -17.84
CA GLU A 378 -15.85 22.22 -17.29
C GLU A 378 -14.32 22.23 -17.08
N LEU A 379 -13.71 21.05 -16.90
CA LEU A 379 -12.29 20.86 -16.56
C LEU A 379 -11.59 19.98 -17.61
N ARG A 380 -11.80 20.32 -18.88
CA ARG A 380 -11.19 19.59 -20.00
C ARG A 380 -9.68 19.83 -20.05
N PRO A 381 -8.84 18.78 -20.05
CA PRO A 381 -7.41 18.96 -20.16
C PRO A 381 -7.00 19.51 -21.53
N LYS A 382 -6.19 20.57 -21.53
CA LYS A 382 -5.78 21.35 -22.70
C LYS A 382 -4.70 20.68 -23.52
N THR A 383 -3.86 19.84 -22.91
CA THR A 383 -2.76 19.15 -23.61
C THR A 383 -3.26 17.97 -24.45
N ARG A 384 -2.48 17.44 -25.40
CA ARG A 384 -2.84 16.21 -26.13
C ARG A 384 -2.45 14.96 -25.35
N ALA A 385 -3.21 13.87 -25.49
CA ALA A 385 -2.92 12.64 -24.77
C ALA A 385 -1.54 12.13 -25.19
N PRO A 386 -0.63 11.77 -24.26
CA PRO A 386 0.63 11.16 -24.63
C PRO A 386 0.35 9.92 -25.48
N SER A 387 0.85 9.87 -26.72
CA SER A 387 0.60 8.71 -27.59
C SER A 387 1.20 7.47 -26.93
N GLU A 388 0.47 6.35 -26.89
CA GLU A 388 1.00 5.06 -26.41
C GLU A 388 2.32 4.68 -27.11
N LYS A 389 2.51 5.14 -28.35
CA LYS A 389 3.73 4.93 -29.15
C LYS A 389 4.98 5.67 -28.65
N ALA A 390 4.87 6.55 -27.66
CA ALA A 390 5.99 7.33 -27.12
C ALA A 390 6.78 6.60 -26.02
N THR A 391 6.28 5.45 -25.53
CA THR A 391 6.94 4.65 -24.48
C THR A 391 7.99 3.67 -25.02
N HIS A 392 8.03 3.43 -26.33
CA HIS A 392 9.15 2.71 -26.93
C HIS A 392 10.36 3.63 -27.03
N LYS A 393 11.48 3.26 -26.37
CA LYS A 393 12.80 3.83 -26.68
C LYS A 393 12.94 3.86 -28.22
N PRO A 394 13.27 5.00 -28.85
CA PRO A 394 13.48 5.04 -30.28
C PRO A 394 14.49 3.94 -30.64
N SER A 395 14.21 3.14 -31.67
CA SER A 395 15.08 2.01 -32.03
C SER A 395 16.52 2.51 -32.26
N LYS A 396 17.53 1.65 -32.06
CA LYS A 396 18.95 2.01 -32.29
C LYS A 396 19.16 2.68 -33.66
N LYS A 397 18.37 2.31 -34.68
CA LYS A 397 18.37 2.96 -36.01
C LYS A 397 17.88 4.41 -35.98
N VAL A 398 16.83 4.73 -35.22
CA VAL A 398 16.29 6.10 -35.11
C VAL A 398 17.23 7.00 -34.30
N LEU A 399 17.86 6.46 -33.25
CA LEU A 399 18.89 7.17 -32.47
C LEU A 399 20.15 7.46 -33.30
N ALA A 400 20.59 6.50 -34.12
CA ALA A 400 21.72 6.68 -35.04
C ALA A 400 21.42 7.77 -36.08
N LYS A 401 20.24 7.72 -36.72
CA LYS A 401 19.82 8.72 -37.71
C LYS A 401 19.70 10.13 -37.13
N ARG A 402 19.25 10.27 -35.87
CA ARG A 402 19.22 11.56 -35.16
C ARG A 402 20.62 12.08 -34.79
N LYS A 403 21.57 11.19 -34.50
CA LYS A 403 22.98 11.55 -34.28
C LYS A 403 23.63 12.05 -35.58
N GLU A 404 23.42 11.34 -36.70
CA GLU A 404 23.92 11.75 -38.02
C GLU A 404 23.33 13.10 -38.46
N GLN A 405 22.04 13.33 -38.25
CA GLN A 405 21.40 14.62 -38.57
C GLN A 405 21.96 15.77 -37.71
N LYS A 406 22.22 15.56 -36.41
CA LYS A 406 22.88 16.56 -35.56
C LYS A 406 24.32 16.83 -36.00
N ILE A 407 25.07 15.81 -36.41
CA ILE A 407 26.44 15.99 -36.92
C ILE A 407 26.42 16.79 -38.22
N ALA A 408 25.50 16.47 -39.15
CA ALA A 408 25.34 17.18 -40.42
C ALA A 408 24.91 18.66 -40.24
N GLU A 409 24.05 18.97 -39.26
CA GLU A 409 23.71 20.37 -38.91
C GLU A 409 24.90 21.13 -38.33
N THR A 410 25.72 20.45 -37.52
CA THR A 410 26.91 21.06 -36.89
C THR A 410 28.00 21.33 -37.92
N GLU A 411 28.16 20.45 -38.93
CA GLU A 411 29.07 20.65 -40.06
C GLU A 411 28.58 21.74 -41.03
N LYS A 412 27.27 21.84 -41.29
CA LYS A 412 26.69 22.95 -42.08
C LYS A 412 26.90 24.31 -41.41
N LYS A 413 26.81 24.40 -40.09
CA LYS A 413 27.08 25.64 -39.34
C LYS A 413 28.56 26.05 -39.34
N LYS A 414 29.51 25.10 -39.50
CA LYS A 414 30.95 25.41 -39.59
C LYS A 414 31.40 26.00 -40.94
N LYS A 415 30.62 25.83 -42.02
CA LYS A 415 31.06 26.24 -43.38
C LYS A 415 30.75 27.67 -43.81
N THR A 416 30.30 28.57 -42.92
CA THR A 416 30.08 29.96 -43.36
C THR A 416 30.47 31.00 -42.31
N LYS A 417 31.75 31.42 -42.32
CA LYS A 417 32.19 32.81 -42.06
C LYS A 417 33.51 33.09 -42.79
N ILE A 418 33.49 33.13 -44.12
CA ILE A 418 34.53 33.89 -44.85
C ILE A 418 34.25 35.36 -44.57
N ARG A 419 35.10 36.00 -43.76
CA ARG A 419 35.00 37.44 -43.45
C ARG A 419 35.21 38.22 -44.74
N HIS A 420 34.20 38.98 -45.15
CA HIS A 420 34.14 39.84 -46.35
C HIS A 420 35.18 41.00 -46.40
N ARG A 421 36.22 40.98 -45.54
CA ARG A 421 37.20 42.07 -45.39
C ARG A 421 38.57 41.76 -46.03
N VAL A 422 38.79 40.54 -46.53
CA VAL A 422 40.09 40.14 -47.12
C VAL A 422 40.06 40.09 -48.66
N SER A 423 38.88 40.13 -49.31
CA SER A 423 38.79 40.11 -50.78
C SER A 423 39.06 41.45 -51.46
N LYS A 424 39.22 42.56 -50.72
CA LYS A 424 39.43 43.90 -51.32
C LYS A 424 40.88 44.39 -51.39
N ASN A 425 41.87 43.63 -50.92
CA ASN A 425 43.28 44.07 -50.90
C ASN A 425 44.26 43.07 -51.54
N ILE A 426 43.80 42.29 -52.52
CA ILE A 426 44.72 41.58 -53.41
C ILE A 426 45.08 42.57 -54.53
N GLY A 427 46.27 43.16 -54.47
CA GLY A 427 46.85 43.94 -55.58
C GLY A 427 47.44 45.33 -55.30
N LYS A 428 47.46 45.84 -54.06
CA LYS A 428 48.10 47.16 -53.78
C LYS A 428 49.47 47.04 -53.10
N ARG A 429 50.47 47.60 -53.78
CA ARG A 429 51.90 47.68 -53.43
C ARG A 429 52.10 48.39 -52.09
N ARG A 430 52.80 47.76 -51.14
CA ARG A 430 53.22 48.37 -49.86
C ARG A 430 54.34 49.40 -50.10
N LYS A 431 54.21 50.60 -49.54
CA LYS A 431 55.33 51.51 -49.26
C LYS A 431 55.69 51.42 -47.77
N PRO A 432 56.98 51.54 -47.38
CA PRO A 432 57.39 51.49 -45.97
C PRO A 432 57.57 52.90 -45.37
N GLY A 433 57.52 52.95 -44.04
CA GLY A 433 57.93 54.07 -43.19
C GLY A 433 57.00 54.17 -41.97
N ALA A 434 57.43 54.44 -40.74
CA ALA A 434 58.74 54.46 -40.08
C ALA A 434 58.44 54.43 -38.56
N ASP A 435 59.44 54.11 -37.76
CA ASP A 435 59.42 53.98 -36.31
C ASP A 435 58.81 55.17 -35.55
N HIS A 436 58.17 54.90 -34.40
CA HIS A 436 58.51 55.63 -33.18
C HIS A 436 58.16 54.85 -31.91
N ALA A 437 59.13 54.84 -31.00
CA ALA A 437 59.17 54.22 -29.70
C ALA A 437 58.24 54.87 -28.67
N GLY A 438 57.93 54.09 -27.61
CA GLY A 438 57.99 54.62 -26.25
C GLY A 438 56.79 54.38 -25.34
N GLN A 439 57.12 53.80 -24.18
CA GLN A 439 56.52 53.99 -22.85
C GLN A 439 55.43 53.03 -22.35
N THR A 440 55.89 52.07 -21.54
CA THR A 440 55.26 51.55 -20.31
C THR A 440 55.01 52.69 -19.29
N PRO A 441 54.05 52.58 -18.35
CA PRO A 441 54.24 51.81 -17.09
C PRO A 441 52.97 51.04 -16.63
N ALA A 442 53.10 49.82 -16.10
CA ALA A 442 53.26 49.43 -14.69
C ALA A 442 51.97 49.38 -13.83
N ALA A 443 51.60 48.13 -13.48
CA ALA A 443 51.08 47.59 -12.23
C ALA A 443 49.95 48.29 -11.43
N ALA A 444 48.86 47.55 -11.22
CA ALA A 444 48.12 47.51 -9.95
C ALA A 444 47.25 46.22 -9.88
N GLU A 445 47.70 45.27 -9.06
CA GLU A 445 46.89 44.33 -8.27
C GLU A 445 46.05 45.10 -7.21
N PRO A 446 45.22 44.49 -6.34
CA PRO A 446 44.98 43.06 -6.09
C PRO A 446 43.50 42.63 -5.98
N GLN A 447 43.40 41.32 -5.79
CA GLN A 447 42.26 40.51 -5.35
C GLN A 447 41.70 40.90 -3.97
N GLU A 448 40.44 40.55 -3.73
CA GLU A 448 40.09 39.44 -2.82
C GLU A 448 39.04 38.54 -3.48
#